data_AF-A0AAU7BN31-F1
#
_entry.id   AF-A0AAU7BN31-F1
#
_cell.length_a   1.000
_cell.length_b   1.000
_cell.length_c   1.000
_cell.angle_alpha   90.00
_cell.angle_beta   90.00
_cell.angle_gamma   90.00
#
_symmetry.space_group_name_H-M   'P 1'
#
loop_
_entity.id
_entity.type
_entity.pdbx_description
1 polymer ?
#
loop_
_entity_poly.entity_id
_entity_poly.type
_entity_poly.pdbx_seq_one_letter_code
_entity_poly.pdbx_strand_id
1 'polypeptide(L)'
;MTYLISIFMITTFYHHLLLTLMTLEILMISSMLSIFYILTLINFEYFIMIMIPIIICEGIMGLTILIMIIQFKGKGSLNSMNLNI
;
A
#
# COMPACT_ATOMS: atom_id res chain seq x y z
N MET A 1 -9.40 9.13 13.95
CA MET A 1 -8.10 9.63 14.44
C MET A 1 -6.92 8.93 13.79
N THR A 2 -6.91 7.60 13.71
CA THR A 2 -5.84 6.81 13.07
C THR A 2 -5.60 7.16 11.59
N TYR A 3 -6.65 7.41 10.79
CA TYR A 3 -6.51 7.82 9.37
C TYR A 3 -5.82 9.18 9.18
N LEU A 4 -6.11 10.16 10.04
CA LEU A 4 -5.46 11.48 9.97
C LEU A 4 -3.98 11.39 10.36
N ILE A 5 -3.67 10.56 11.36
CA ILE A 5 -2.29 10.30 11.78
C ILE A 5 -1.52 9.61 10.65
N SER A 6 -2.10 8.61 9.97
CA SER A 6 -1.41 7.93 8.87
C SER A 6 -1.17 8.84 7.66
N ILE A 7 -2.11 9.73 7.31
CA ILE A 7 -1.86 10.76 6.28
C ILE A 7 -0.68 11.66 6.68
N PHE A 8 -0.65 12.14 7.92
CA PHE A 8 0.44 12.96 8.40
C PHE A 8 1.79 12.22 8.33
N MET A 9 1.83 10.93 8.69
CA MET A 9 3.04 10.11 8.59
C MET A 9 3.49 9.87 7.14
N ILE A 10 2.57 9.72 6.19
CA ILE A 10 2.93 9.64 4.76
C ILE A 10 3.67 10.90 4.33
N THR A 11 3.24 12.07 4.81
CA THR A 11 3.86 13.35 4.43
C THR A 11 5.29 13.52 4.93
N THR A 12 5.67 12.85 6.02
CA THR A 12 6.99 13.00 6.66
C THR A 12 7.99 11.94 6.23
N PHE A 13 7.54 10.76 5.79
CA PHE A 13 8.40 9.59 5.56
C PHE A 13 8.74 9.29 4.09
N TYR A 14 8.50 10.22 3.16
CA TYR A 14 8.73 10.04 1.72
C TYR A 14 10.13 9.53 1.32
N HIS A 15 11.15 9.74 2.15
CA HIS A 15 12.53 9.40 1.82
C HIS A 15 12.85 7.90 1.90
N HIS A 16 12.11 7.14 2.71
CA HIS A 16 12.29 5.70 2.87
C HIS A 16 11.12 4.93 2.25
N LEU A 17 11.33 4.39 1.04
CA LEU A 17 10.33 3.68 0.24
C LEU A 17 9.56 2.60 1.04
N LEU A 18 10.27 1.78 1.83
CA LEU A 18 9.64 0.72 2.63
C LEU A 18 8.75 1.28 3.76
N LEU A 19 9.16 2.40 4.35
CA LEU A 19 8.41 3.07 5.42
C LEU A 19 7.13 3.70 4.86
N THR A 20 7.19 4.26 3.64
CA THR A 20 6.00 4.77 2.96
C THR A 20 4.99 3.66 2.65
N LEU A 21 5.46 2.46 2.31
CA LEU A 21 4.57 1.33 2.04
C LEU A 21 3.84 0.87 3.31
N MET A 22 4.56 0.76 4.43
CA MET A 22 3.96 0.43 5.73
C MET A 22 2.89 1.44 6.16
N THR A 23 3.13 2.75 5.94
CA THR A 23 2.13 3.77 6.23
C THR A 23 0.91 3.71 5.30
N LEU A 24 1.09 3.22 4.06
CA LEU A 24 0.02 3.06 3.08
C LEU A 24 -0.86 1.84 3.41
N GLU A 25 -0.29 0.74 3.89
CA GLU A 25 -1.07 -0.40 4.41
C GLU A 25 -1.92 -0.01 5.63
N ILE A 26 -1.35 0.77 6.56
CA ILE A 26 -2.09 1.29 7.73
C ILE A 26 -3.23 2.24 7.29
N LEU A 27 -3.00 3.07 6.26
CA LEU A 27 -4.03 3.93 5.67
C LEU A 27 -5.21 3.09 5.15
N MET A 28 -4.93 2.06 4.34
CA MET A 28 -5.94 1.18 3.74
C MET A 28 -6.75 0.39 4.77
N ILE A 29 -6.11 -0.11 5.83
CA ILE A 29 -6.81 -0.81 6.92
C ILE A 29 -7.71 0.17 7.69
N SER A 30 -7.23 1.39 7.95
CA SER A 30 -8.02 2.38 8.69
C SER A 30 -9.23 2.90 7.91
N SER A 31 -9.11 3.06 6.59
CA SER A 31 -10.25 3.41 5.72
C SER A 31 -11.25 2.26 5.63
N MET A 32 -10.78 1.01 5.55
CA MET A 32 -11.64 -0.17 5.59
C MET A 32 -12.50 -0.24 6.85
N LEU A 33 -11.90 -0.03 8.01
CA LEU A 33 -12.62 -0.07 9.27
C LEU A 33 -13.73 1.01 9.33
N SER A 34 -13.46 2.19 8.75
CA SER A 34 -14.44 3.27 8.69
C SER A 34 -15.61 2.96 7.74
N ILE A 35 -15.32 2.38 6.57
CA ILE A 35 -16.33 1.97 5.60
C ILE A 35 -17.17 0.83 6.18
N PHE A 36 -16.56 -0.16 6.81
CA PHE A 36 -17.26 -1.25 7.49
C PHE A 36 -18.25 -0.73 8.52
N TYR A 37 -17.84 0.19 9.39
CA TYR A 37 -18.73 0.79 10.39
C TYR A 37 -19.90 1.57 9.77
N ILE A 38 -19.65 2.28 8.66
CA ILE A 38 -20.72 2.99 7.95
C ILE A 38 -21.69 2.00 7.31
N LEU A 39 -21.21 0.91 6.71
CA LEU A 39 -22.07 -0.09 6.06
C LEU A 39 -22.92 -0.88 7.05
N THR A 40 -22.39 -1.20 8.23
CA THR A 40 -23.17 -1.86 9.28
C THR A 40 -24.27 -0.95 9.82
N LEU A 41 -24.05 0.36 9.93
CA LEU A 41 -25.10 1.32 10.29
C LEU A 41 -26.24 1.41 9.27
N ILE A 42 -25.95 1.17 7.98
CA ILE A 42 -26.94 1.22 6.89
C ILE A 42 -27.46 -0.21 6.58
N ASN A 43 -27.07 -1.24 7.35
CA ASN A 43 -27.43 -2.66 7.17
C ASN A 43 -27.09 -3.24 5.78
N PHE A 44 -26.09 -2.70 5.07
CA PHE A 44 -25.66 -3.18 3.74
C PHE A 44 -24.48 -4.16 3.83
N GLU A 45 -24.65 -5.25 4.57
CA GLU A 45 -23.54 -6.19 4.82
C GLU A 45 -23.06 -6.93 3.56
N TYR A 46 -23.94 -7.15 2.58
CA TYR A 46 -23.57 -7.80 1.31
C TYR A 46 -22.53 -7.01 0.50
N PHE A 47 -22.49 -5.70 0.65
CA PHE A 47 -21.55 -4.87 -0.09
C PHE A 47 -20.11 -5.04 0.43
N ILE A 48 -19.95 -5.47 1.68
CA ILE A 48 -18.66 -5.76 2.31
C ILE A 48 -17.96 -6.93 1.60
N MET A 49 -18.71 -7.94 1.16
CA MET A 49 -18.18 -9.10 0.43
C MET A 49 -17.47 -8.71 -0.88
N ILE A 50 -17.93 -7.66 -1.55
CA ILE A 50 -17.33 -7.17 -2.79
C ILE A 50 -16.18 -6.21 -2.50
N MET A 51 -16.28 -5.38 -1.44
CA MET A 51 -15.27 -4.38 -1.11
C MET A 51 -13.97 -4.97 -0.54
N ILE A 52 -14.05 -6.08 0.22
CA ILE A 52 -12.87 -6.73 0.81
C ILE A 52 -11.81 -7.12 -0.24
N PRO A 53 -12.12 -7.89 -1.30
CA PRO A 53 -11.12 -8.32 -2.28
C PRO A 53 -10.54 -7.14 -3.08
N ILE A 54 -11.35 -6.13 -3.44
CA ILE A 54 -10.88 -4.96 -4.20
C ILE A 54 -9.77 -4.23 -3.44
N ILE A 55 -9.95 -4.06 -2.13
CA ILE A 55 -9.01 -3.31 -1.29
C ILE A 55 -7.74 -4.11 -0.96
N ILE A 56 -7.85 -5.43 -0.84
CA ILE A 56 -6.68 -6.32 -0.72
C ILE A 56 -5.86 -6.28 -2.02
N CYS A 57 -6.51 -6.27 -3.19
CA CYS A 57 -5.84 -6.20 -4.49
C CYS A 57 -5.01 -4.91 -4.66
N GLU A 58 -5.53 -3.77 -4.19
CA GLU A 58 -4.76 -2.51 -4.21
C GLU A 58 -3.49 -2.59 -3.34
N GLY A 59 -3.56 -3.27 -2.19
CA GLY A 59 -2.38 -3.54 -1.35
C GLY A 59 -1.33 -4.40 -2.06
N ILE A 60 -1.75 -5.47 -2.76
CA ILE A 60 -0.86 -6.37 -3.51
C ILE A 60 -0.22 -5.64 -4.70
N MET A 61 -0.97 -4.78 -5.41
CA MET A 61 -0.40 -3.96 -6.49
C MET A 61 0.69 -3.02 -5.96
N GLY A 62 0.49 -2.39 -4.79
CA GLY A 62 1.53 -1.57 -4.15
C GLY A 62 2.80 -2.35 -3.81
N LEU A 63 2.66 -3.56 -3.28
CA LEU A 63 3.80 -4.42 -2.92
C LEU A 63 4.58 -4.90 -4.16
N THR A 64 3.89 -5.27 -5.24
CA THR A 64 4.55 -5.72 -6.48
C THR A 64 5.34 -4.60 -7.15
N ILE A 65 4.85 -3.36 -7.14
CA ILE A 65 5.58 -2.17 -7.60
C ILE A 65 6.84 -1.94 -6.75
N LEU A 66 6.74 -2.08 -5.42
CA LEU A 66 7.89 -1.96 -4.53
C LEU A 66 8.98 -2.98 -4.88
N ILE A 67 8.60 -4.24 -5.05
CA ILE A 67 9.50 -5.33 -5.40
C ILE A 67 10.20 -5.02 -6.74
N MET A 68 9.48 -4.51 -7.74
CA MET A 68 10.08 -4.09 -9.00
C MET A 68 11.11 -2.97 -8.81
N ILE A 69 10.80 -1.92 -8.04
CA ILE A 69 11.74 -0.81 -7.79
C ILE A 69 13.02 -1.32 -7.10
N ILE A 70 12.89 -2.22 -6.11
CA ILE A 70 14.04 -2.84 -5.44
C ILE A 70 14.86 -3.68 -6.43
N GLN A 71 14.21 -4.48 -7.28
CA GLN A 71 14.89 -5.27 -8.31
C GLN A 71 15.62 -4.39 -9.34
N PHE A 72 15.03 -3.29 -9.79
CA PHE A 72 15.67 -2.34 -10.70
C PHE A 72 16.85 -1.61 -10.04
N LYS A 73 16.70 -1.14 -8.80
CA LYS A 73 17.77 -0.45 -8.06
C LYS A 73 18.93 -1.40 -7.68
N GLY A 74 18.63 -2.67 -7.41
CA GLY A 74 19.63 -3.72 -7.16
C GLY A 74 20.35 -4.22 -8.43
N LYS A 75 19.64 -4.37 -9.56
CA LYS A 75 20.24 -4.74 -10.85
C LYS A 75 21.04 -3.61 -11.51
N GLY A 76 20.80 -2.36 -11.14
CA GLY A 76 21.52 -1.19 -11.67
C GLY A 76 23.03 -1.14 -11.34
N SER A 77 23.51 -1.94 -10.38
CA SER A 77 24.95 -2.03 -10.03
C SER A 77 25.65 -3.24 -10.66
N LEU A 78 24.95 -4.37 -10.83
CA LEU A 78 25.55 -5.60 -11.36
C LEU A 78 25.67 -5.63 -12.89
N ASN A 79 24.86 -4.82 -13.61
CA ASN A 79 24.89 -4.82 -15.08
C ASN A 79 25.81 -3.75 -15.70
N SER A 80 26.52 -2.95 -14.91
CA SER A 80 27.56 -2.03 -15.40
C SER A 80 28.96 -2.63 -15.39
N MET A 81 29.13 -3.89 -14.97
CA MET A 81 30.45 -4.52 -14.84
C MET A 81 30.73 -5.73 -15.75
N ASN A 82 29.80 -6.20 -16.58
CA ASN A 82 30.19 -7.09 -17.69
C ASN A 82 29.02 -7.34 -18.65
N LEU A 83 28.98 -6.61 -19.76
CA LEU A 83 28.42 -7.05 -21.04
C LEU A 83 29.19 -6.31 -22.14
N ASN A 84 30.45 -6.69 -22.30
CA ASN A 84 31.03 -6.78 -23.64
C ASN A 84 30.44 -8.05 -24.28
N ILE A 85 29.35 -7.88 -25.01
CA ILE A 85 28.92 -8.60 -26.24
C ILE A 85 27.77 -7.78 -26.83
#